data_AF-A0A8C8YVQ3-F1
#
_entry.id   AF-A0A8C8YVQ3-F1
#
_cell.length_a   1.000
_cell.length_b   1.000
_cell.length_c   1.000
_cell.angle_alpha   90.00
_cell.angle_beta   90.00
_cell.angle_gamma   90.00
#
_symmetry.space_group_name_H-M   'P 1'
#
loop_
_entity.id
_entity.type
_entity.pdbx_description
1 polymer ?
#
loop_
_entity_poly.entity_id
_entity_poly.type
_entity_poly.pdbx_seq_one_letter_code
_entity_poly.pdbx_strand_id
1 'polypeptide(L)'
;MDLIPDFALETWVLLAIGLVLLYLYETRSHGFFKKLGIPGPTPLPIVGNVLSYRKPLGPVGFMKSAVSFSEDEEWKRIRALLSPTFTTGKLKEVGK
;
A
#
# COMPACT_ATOMS: atom_id res chain seq x y z
N MET A 1 -11.96 -37.67 9.82
CA MET A 1 -11.50 -36.62 10.74
C MET A 1 -12.56 -35.53 10.69
N ASP A 2 -13.38 -35.45 11.73
CA ASP A 2 -14.42 -34.42 11.82
C ASP A 2 -13.72 -33.07 11.96
N LEU A 3 -13.74 -32.30 10.88
CA LEU A 3 -13.05 -31.01 10.74
C LEU A 3 -13.74 -29.89 11.54
N ILE A 4 -14.77 -30.23 12.32
CA ILE A 4 -15.56 -29.29 13.09
C ILE A 4 -15.67 -29.86 14.50
N PRO A 5 -14.98 -29.29 15.49
CA PRO A 5 -15.20 -29.68 16.87
C PRO A 5 -16.62 -29.26 17.27
N ASP A 6 -17.33 -30.10 18.04
CA ASP A 6 -18.66 -29.88 18.62
C ASP A 6 -18.68 -28.73 19.65
N PHE A 7 -18.08 -27.58 19.30
CA PHE A 7 -18.16 -26.39 20.11
C PHE A 7 -19.61 -25.90 20.11
N ALA A 8 -20.10 -25.69 21.32
CA ALA A 8 -21.47 -25.28 21.61
C ALA A 8 -21.86 -24.03 20.78
N LEU A 9 -23.14 -23.95 20.37
CA LEU A 9 -23.70 -22.95 19.45
C LEU A 9 -23.28 -21.51 19.78
N GLU A 10 -23.02 -21.22 21.05
CA GLU A 10 -22.54 -19.96 21.58
C GLU A 10 -21.22 -19.50 20.91
N THR A 11 -20.30 -20.43 20.62
CA THR A 11 -19.01 -20.10 19.98
C THR A 11 -19.19 -19.62 18.55
N TRP A 12 -20.06 -20.25 17.78
CA TRP A 12 -20.40 -19.84 16.41
C TRP A 12 -21.15 -18.51 16.38
N VAL A 13 -22.05 -18.29 17.35
CA VAL A 13 -22.76 -17.02 17.52
C VAL A 13 -21.78 -15.90 17.86
N LEU A 14 -20.85 -16.13 18.81
CA LEU A 14 -19.82 -15.15 19.16
C LEU A 14 -18.87 -14.87 18.00
N LEU A 15 -18.49 -15.89 17.22
CA LEU A 15 -17.68 -15.74 16.02
C LEU A 15 -18.40 -14.89 14.96
N ALA A 16 -19.67 -15.19 14.68
CA ALA A 16 -20.49 -14.44 13.74
C ALA A 16 -20.64 -12.98 14.17
N ILE A 17 -20.91 -12.73 15.45
CA ILE A 17 -20.98 -11.38 16.03
C ILE A 17 -19.63 -10.67 15.90
N GLY A 18 -18.52 -11.37 16.18
CA GLY A 18 -17.17 -10.84 16.03
C GLY A 18 -16.84 -10.43 14.59
N LEU A 19 -17.21 -11.26 13.61
CA LEU A 19 -17.05 -10.97 12.19
C LEU A 19 -17.90 -9.77 11.75
N VAL A 20 -19.14 -9.67 12.24
CA VAL A 20 -20.02 -8.52 11.97
C VAL A 20 -19.44 -7.23 12.57
N LEU A 21 -18.94 -7.28 13.81
CA LEU A 21 -18.29 -6.14 14.45
C LEU A 21 -17.04 -5.71 13.72
N LEU A 22 -16.22 -6.66 13.26
CA LEU A 22 -15.03 -6.39 12.47
C LEU A 22 -15.40 -5.75 11.13
N TYR A 23 -16.40 -6.29 10.44
CA TYR A 23 -16.93 -5.69 9.21
C TYR A 23 -17.41 -4.25 9.42
N LEU A 24 -18.14 -3.99 10.50
CA LEU A 24 -18.62 -2.64 10.84
C LEU A 24 -17.46 -1.70 11.23
N TYR A 25 -16.46 -2.21 11.95
CA TYR A 25 -15.27 -1.45 12.36
C TYR A 25 -14.43 -1.03 11.15
N GLU A 26 -14.14 -1.96 10.23
CA GLU A 26 -13.38 -1.67 9.03
C GLU A 26 -14.14 -0.73 8.08
N THR A 27 -15.43 -1.00 7.86
CA THR A 27 -16.26 -0.20 6.95
C THR A 27 -16.57 1.19 7.53
N ARG A 28 -16.27 1.45 8.81
CA ARG A 28 -16.42 2.77 9.46
C ARG A 28 -15.63 3.88 8.77
N SER A 29 -14.44 3.56 8.25
CA SER A 29 -13.55 4.56 7.61
C SER A 29 -13.98 4.93 6.18
N HIS A 30 -14.69 4.04 5.50
CA HIS A 30 -15.04 4.17 4.09
C HIS A 30 -15.97 5.35 3.74
N GLY A 31 -16.66 5.92 4.73
CA GLY A 31 -17.53 7.08 4.56
C GLY A 31 -16.83 8.44 4.64
N PHE A 32 -15.57 8.51 5.05
CA PHE A 32 -14.86 9.78 5.29
C PHE A 32 -14.81 10.67 4.05
N PHE A 33 -14.37 10.13 2.91
CA PHE A 33 -14.26 10.90 1.66
C PHE A 33 -15.63 11.28 1.07
N LYS A 34 -16.66 10.43 1.25
CA LYS A 34 -18.03 10.73 0.84
C LYS A 34 -18.60 11.92 1.60
N LYS A 35 -18.29 12.04 2.90
CA LYS A 35 -18.70 13.19 3.74
C LYS A 35 -18.03 14.50 3.33
N LEU A 36 -16.85 14.42 2.71
CA LEU A 36 -16.12 15.58 2.18
C LEU A 36 -16.57 15.99 0.77
N GLY A 37 -17.55 15.30 0.17
CA GLY A 37 -18.01 15.57 -1.19
C GLY A 37 -17.01 15.17 -2.27
N ILE A 38 -15.98 14.38 -1.94
CA ILE A 38 -14.97 13.92 -2.90
C ILE A 38 -15.52 12.66 -3.60
N PRO A 39 -15.78 12.70 -4.91
CA PRO A 39 -16.26 11.53 -5.65
C PRO A 39 -15.14 10.48 -5.75
N GLY A 40 -15.46 9.21 -5.46
CA GLY A 40 -14.50 8.12 -5.52
C GLY A 40 -15.16 6.74 -5.62
N PRO A 41 -14.45 5.71 -6.12
CA PRO A 41 -14.99 4.36 -6.23
C PRO A 41 -15.26 3.76 -4.85
N THR A 42 -16.34 2.99 -4.74
CA THR A 42 -16.77 2.41 -3.47
C THR A 42 -15.76 1.35 -3.00
N PRO A 43 -15.12 1.54 -1.83
CA PRO A 43 -14.14 0.60 -1.31
C PRO A 43 -14.77 -0.74 -0.97
N LEU A 44 -14.11 -1.83 -1.37
CA LEU A 44 -14.48 -3.18 -0.95
C LEU A 44 -14.19 -3.34 0.55
N PRO A 45 -14.98 -4.16 1.28
CA PRO A 45 -14.66 -4.53 2.66
C PRO A 45 -13.22 -5.10 2.75
N ILE A 46 -12.51 -4.80 3.85
CA ILE A 46 -11.10 -5.18 4.14
C ILE A 46 -10.05 -4.54 3.21
N VAL A 47 -10.20 -4.66 1.88
CA VAL A 47 -9.15 -4.34 0.89
C VAL A 47 -9.28 -2.93 0.31
N GLY A 48 -10.45 -2.31 0.43
CA GLY A 48 -10.73 -0.99 -0.13
C GLY A 48 -10.63 -0.95 -1.65
N ASN A 49 -9.88 0.01 -2.18
CA ASN A 49 -9.70 0.23 -3.62
C ASN A 49 -8.41 -0.36 -4.20
N VAL A 50 -7.63 -1.10 -3.40
CA VAL A 50 -6.29 -1.61 -3.78
C VAL A 50 -6.36 -2.51 -5.03
N LEU A 51 -7.43 -3.30 -5.18
CA LEU A 51 -7.60 -4.19 -6.33
C LEU A 51 -7.72 -3.43 -7.67
N SER A 52 -8.23 -2.20 -7.64
CA SER A 52 -8.36 -1.34 -8.83
C SER A 52 -7.01 -0.86 -9.39
N TYR A 53 -5.95 -0.94 -8.59
CA TYR A 53 -4.59 -0.55 -9.00
C TYR A 53 -3.79 -1.69 -9.64
N ARG A 54 -4.37 -2.91 -9.77
CA ARG A 54 -3.70 -4.06 -10.43
C ARG A 54 -3.64 -3.97 -11.95
N LYS A 55 -3.41 -2.79 -12.52
CA LYS A 55 -2.89 -2.71 -13.90
C LYS A 55 -1.41 -3.12 -13.83
N PRO A 56 -0.89 -3.94 -14.76
CA PRO A 56 0.55 -4.17 -14.82
C PRO A 56 1.23 -2.81 -15.06
N LEU A 57 1.87 -2.28 -14.04
CA LEU A 57 2.76 -1.13 -14.15
C LEU A 57 3.81 -1.54 -15.18
N GLY A 58 3.91 -0.86 -16.33
CA GLY A 58 4.62 -1.27 -17.56
C GLY A 58 6.05 -1.82 -17.38
N PRO A 59 7.12 -1.19 -17.92
CA PRO A 59 8.47 -1.76 -17.89
C PRO A 59 9.14 -1.60 -16.51
N VAL A 60 8.40 -1.74 -15.41
CA VAL A 60 8.95 -1.68 -14.04
C VAL A 60 10.04 -2.73 -13.79
N GLY A 61 10.13 -3.76 -14.63
CA GLY A 61 11.23 -4.72 -14.62
C GLY A 61 12.60 -4.11 -14.96
N PHE A 62 12.66 -3.15 -15.90
CA PHE A 62 13.91 -2.48 -16.30
C PHE A 62 14.29 -1.31 -15.38
N MET A 63 13.31 -0.70 -14.71
CA MET A 63 13.50 0.46 -13.84
C MET A 63 13.76 0.12 -12.36
N LYS A 64 13.92 -1.17 -12.01
CA LYS A 64 14.23 -1.59 -10.64
C LYS A 64 15.52 -0.94 -10.09
N SER A 65 16.50 -0.72 -10.96
CA SER A 65 17.79 -0.09 -10.62
C SER A 65 17.79 1.44 -10.71
N ALA A 66 16.63 2.09 -10.89
CA ALA A 66 16.55 3.55 -10.82
C ALA A 66 16.61 4.01 -9.35
N VAL A 67 17.29 5.13 -9.04
CA VAL A 67 17.44 5.63 -7.66
C VAL A 67 16.12 5.84 -6.90
N SER A 68 15.02 6.05 -7.60
CA SER A 68 13.69 6.22 -7.00
C SER A 68 13.00 4.90 -6.64
N PHE A 69 13.46 3.77 -7.18
CA PHE A 69 12.88 2.43 -6.98
C PHE A 69 13.88 1.41 -6.40
N SER A 70 15.19 1.67 -6.51
CA SER A 70 16.24 0.84 -5.90
C SER A 70 16.19 0.99 -4.38
N GLU A 71 16.40 -0.11 -3.67
CA GLU A 71 16.39 -0.15 -2.20
C GLU A 71 17.80 -0.42 -1.64
N ASP A 72 18.00 -0.07 -0.38
CA ASP A 72 19.17 -0.43 0.44
C ASP A 72 20.55 -0.19 -0.20
N GLU A 73 21.38 -1.23 -0.34
CA GLU A 73 22.77 -1.13 -0.79
C GLU A 73 22.88 -0.71 -2.25
N GLU A 74 21.93 -1.09 -3.10
CA GLU A 74 21.87 -0.66 -4.49
C GLU A 74 21.57 0.84 -4.56
N TRP A 75 20.61 1.31 -3.77
CA TRP A 75 20.31 2.74 -3.64
C TRP A 75 21.51 3.53 -3.09
N LYS A 76 22.17 3.04 -2.04
CA LYS A 76 23.36 3.69 -1.46
C LYS A 76 24.48 3.80 -2.49
N ARG A 77 24.72 2.74 -3.27
CA ARG A 77 25.73 2.74 -4.34
C ARG A 77 25.38 3.73 -5.45
N ILE A 78 24.14 3.72 -5.93
CA ILE A 78 23.68 4.66 -6.97
C ILE A 78 23.79 6.10 -6.47
N ARG A 79 23.35 6.36 -5.23
CA ARG A 79 23.44 7.69 -4.62
C ARG A 79 24.88 8.13 -4.40
N ALA A 80 25.78 7.24 -3.98
CA ALA A 80 27.20 7.55 -3.81
C ALA A 80 27.85 7.94 -5.16
N LEU A 81 27.46 7.30 -6.26
CA LEU A 81 27.94 7.64 -7.60
C LEU A 81 27.35 8.95 -8.14
N LEU A 82 26.08 9.24 -7.85
CA LEU A 82 25.40 10.45 -8.34
C LEU A 82 25.68 11.70 -7.50
N SER A 83 25.92 11.57 -6.20
CA SER A 83 26.07 12.71 -5.28
C SER A 83 27.18 13.70 -5.68
N PRO A 84 28.35 13.28 -6.19
CA PRO A 84 29.42 14.20 -6.60
C PRO A 84 29.01 15.17 -7.72
N THR A 85 28.11 14.75 -8.61
CA THR A 85 27.61 15.57 -9.73
C THR A 85 26.76 16.75 -9.25
N PHE A 86 26.14 16.63 -8.08
CA PHE A 86 25.27 17.67 -7.50
C PHE A 86 25.94 18.47 -6.38
N THR A 87 27.27 18.46 -6.30
CA THR A 87 27.99 19.33 -5.35
C THR A 87 27.82 20.80 -5.72
N THR A 88 27.89 21.67 -4.72
CA THR A 88 27.77 23.13 -4.92
C THR A 88 28.84 23.68 -5.87
N GLY A 89 30.05 23.10 -5.86
CA GLY A 89 31.12 23.42 -6.81
C GLY A 89 30.72 23.10 -8.25
N LYS A 90 30.22 21.88 -8.51
CA LYS A 90 29.77 21.47 -9.84
C LYS A 90 28.55 22.23 -10.33
N LEU A 91 27.60 22.52 -9.44
CA LEU A 91 26.41 23.30 -9.79
C LEU A 91 26.75 24.75 -10.14
N LYS A 92 27.70 25.38 -9.45
CA LYS A 92 28.18 26.74 -9.79
C LYS A 92 28.96 26.78 -11.11
N GLU A 93 29.66 25.71 -11.44
CA GLU A 93 30.40 25.57 -12.71
C GLU A 93 29.45 25.50 -13.91
N VAL A 94 28.32 24.80 -13.76
CA VAL A 94 27.29 24.68 -14.82
C VAL A 94 26.42 25.93 -14.94
N GLY A 95 26.21 26.67 -13.85
CA GLY A 95 25.37 27.88 -13.83
C GLY A 95 26.06 29.16 -14.28
N LYS A 96 27.34 29.07 -14.70
CA LYS A 96 28.10 30.18 -15.28
C LYS A 96 27.97 30.16 -16.80
#